data_AF-A0A4R1WQ83-F1
#
_entry.id   AF-A0A4R1WQ83-F1
#
_cell.length_a   1.000
_cell.length_b   1.000
_cell.length_c   1.000
_cell.angle_alpha   90.00
_cell.angle_beta   90.00
_cell.angle_gamma   90.00
#
_symmetry.space_group_name_H-M   'P 1'
#
loop_
_entity.id
_entity.type
_entity.pdbx_description
1 polymer ?
#
loop_
_entity_poly.entity_id
_entity_poly.type
_entity_poly.pdbx_seq_one_letter_code
_entity_poly.pdbx_strand_id
1 'polypeptide(L)'
;MDPICASLPLPLAEYVQTIGDADRVLNTLVGDTQRIDVFARRGFAIPQPMPADVKTAHDELADRGDTTRLLDCDPPADPRHTSAN
;
A
#
# COMPACT_ATOMS: atom_id res chain seq x y z
N MET A 1 -21.51 -13.96 14.09
CA MET A 1 -21.07 -14.53 12.80
C MET A 1 -19.67 -14.05 12.58
N ASP A 2 -18.74 -14.96 12.32
CA ASP A 2 -17.34 -14.59 12.13
C ASP A 2 -17.11 -14.06 10.71
N PRO A 3 -16.27 -13.02 10.55
CA PRO A 3 -15.95 -12.51 9.22
C PRO A 3 -15.19 -13.58 8.42
N ILE A 4 -15.67 -13.85 7.21
CA ILE A 4 -14.98 -14.70 6.24
C ILE A 4 -14.33 -13.85 5.17
N CYS A 5 -13.13 -14.24 4.73
CA CYS A 5 -12.44 -13.54 3.66
C CYS A 5 -13.10 -13.86 2.31
N ALA A 6 -13.54 -12.85 1.59
CA ALA A 6 -14.15 -13.01 0.27
C ALA A 6 -13.12 -13.06 -0.87
N SER A 7 -11.83 -12.81 -0.60
CA SER A 7 -10.78 -12.88 -1.60
C SER A 7 -10.53 -14.33 -2.02
N LEU A 8 -10.23 -14.54 -3.30
CA LEU A 8 -9.84 -15.85 -3.81
C LEU A 8 -8.48 -16.25 -3.20
N PRO A 9 -8.36 -17.46 -2.61
CA PRO A 9 -7.10 -17.93 -2.06
C PRO A 9 -6.16 -18.38 -3.19
N LEU A 10 -5.36 -17.45 -3.71
CA LEU A 10 -4.41 -17.71 -4.80
C LEU A 10 -2.95 -17.46 -4.40
N PRO A 11 -2.00 -18.29 -4.86
CA PRO A 11 -0.58 -17.96 -4.82
C PRO A 11 -0.24 -16.72 -5.67
N LEU A 12 0.78 -15.97 -5.28
CA LEU A 12 1.22 -14.77 -6.00
C LEU A 12 1.55 -15.06 -7.48
N ALA A 13 2.24 -16.17 -7.77
CA ALA A 13 2.61 -16.52 -9.13
C ALA A 13 1.40 -16.75 -10.04
N GLU A 14 0.33 -17.35 -9.50
CA GLU A 14 -0.93 -17.54 -10.23
C GLU A 14 -1.68 -16.22 -10.37
N TYR A 15 -1.70 -15.39 -9.32
CA TYR A 15 -2.29 -14.05 -9.38
C TYR A 15 -1.66 -13.19 -10.47
N VAL A 16 -0.32 -13.20 -10.59
CA VAL A 16 0.41 -12.50 -11.65
C VAL A 16 -0.01 -13.01 -13.03
N GLN A 17 -0.19 -14.32 -13.20
CA GLN A 17 -0.68 -14.89 -14.46
C GLN A 17 -2.10 -14.42 -14.80
N THR A 18 -2.99 -14.24 -13.81
CA THR A 18 -4.34 -13.72 -14.06
C THR A 18 -4.36 -12.27 -14.56
N ILE A 19 -3.36 -11.47 -14.18
CA ILE A 19 -3.24 -10.07 -14.60
C ILE A 19 -2.46 -9.97 -15.92
N GLY A 20 -1.47 -10.84 -16.13
CA GLY A 20 -0.65 -10.89 -17.34
C GLY A 20 0.49 -9.85 -17.38
N ASP A 21 0.69 -9.10 -16.30
CA ASP A 21 1.69 -8.03 -16.22
C ASP A 21 2.27 -7.98 -14.79
N ALA A 22 3.49 -8.49 -14.64
CA ALA A 22 4.18 -8.56 -13.35
C ALA A 22 4.57 -7.17 -12.83
N ASP A 23 5.00 -6.27 -13.71
CA ASP A 23 5.41 -4.92 -13.34
C ASP A 23 4.20 -4.15 -12.80
N ARG A 24 3.03 -4.30 -13.43
CA ARG A 24 1.78 -3.74 -12.92
C ARG A 24 1.43 -4.26 -11.53
N VAL A 25 1.62 -5.56 -11.27
CA VAL A 25 1.37 -6.14 -9.94
C VAL A 25 2.31 -5.54 -8.92
N LEU A 26 3.61 -5.49 -9.21
CA LEU A 26 4.62 -4.92 -8.30
C LEU A 26 4.33 -3.45 -7.98
N ASN A 27 4.08 -2.63 -9.00
CA ASN A 27 3.72 -1.23 -8.81
C ASN A 27 2.43 -1.06 -7.98
N THR A 28 1.46 -1.98 -8.12
CA THR A 28 0.24 -1.98 -7.30
C THR A 28 0.57 -2.27 -5.84
N LEU A 29 1.33 -3.34 -5.57
CA LEU A 29 1.73 -3.73 -4.22
C LEU A 29 2.54 -2.62 -3.54
N VAL A 30 3.53 -2.05 -4.22
CA VAL A 30 4.37 -0.96 -3.68
C VAL A 30 3.51 0.25 -3.30
N GLY A 31 2.65 0.72 -4.22
CA GLY A 31 1.79 1.86 -3.94
C GLY A 31 0.78 1.61 -2.82
N ASP A 32 0.19 0.41 -2.76
CA ASP A 32 -0.79 0.06 -1.72
C ASP A 32 -0.13 -0.09 -0.35
N THR A 33 1.07 -0.67 -0.28
CA THR A 33 1.86 -0.73 0.96
C THR A 33 2.23 0.66 1.46
N GLN A 34 2.66 1.58 0.59
CA GLN A 34 2.96 2.97 0.97
C GLN A 34 1.73 3.66 1.62
N ARG A 35 0.52 3.41 1.12
CA ARG A 35 -0.70 4.05 1.61
C ARG A 35 -1.05 3.66 3.04
N ILE A 36 -0.67 2.46 3.51
CA ILE A 36 -0.89 2.03 4.90
C ILE A 36 -0.32 3.07 5.87
N ASP A 37 0.86 3.59 5.57
CA ASP A 37 1.56 4.55 6.40
C ASP A 37 1.22 6.01 6.04
N VAL A 38 1.22 6.35 4.74
CA VAL A 38 0.93 7.73 4.29
C VAL A 38 -0.48 8.17 4.68
N PHE A 39 -1.48 7.29 4.57
CA PHE A 39 -2.85 7.65 4.94
C PHE A 39 -3.03 7.78 6.45
N ALA A 40 -2.29 7.01 7.24
CA ALA A 40 -2.27 7.17 8.68
C ALA A 40 -1.70 8.54 9.09
N ARG A 41 -0.56 8.94 8.50
CA ARG A 41 0.04 10.27 8.74
C ARG A 41 -0.87 11.43 8.33
N ARG A 42 -1.66 11.24 7.28
CA ARG A 42 -2.62 12.24 6.77
C ARG A 42 -3.98 12.22 7.48
N GLY A 43 -4.20 11.31 8.44
CA GLY A 43 -5.45 11.20 9.19
C GLY A 43 -6.61 10.54 8.43
N PHE A 44 -6.34 9.91 7.28
CA PHE A 44 -7.35 9.16 6.50
C PHE A 44 -7.55 7.73 7.02
N ALA A 45 -6.59 7.20 7.76
CA ALA A 45 -6.63 5.84 8.31
C ALA A 45 -6.04 5.80 9.72
N ILE A 46 -6.39 4.76 10.48
CA ILE A 46 -5.68 4.46 11.73
C ILE A 46 -4.31 3.86 11.42
N PRO A 47 -3.26 4.17 12.21
CA PRO A 47 -1.95 3.52 12.04
C PRO A 47 -2.06 2.01 12.14
N GLN A 48 -1.46 1.30 11.19
CA GLN A 48 -1.33 -0.16 11.23
C GLN A 48 0.15 -0.52 11.44
N PRO A 49 0.47 -1.46 12.35
CA PRO A 49 1.85 -1.89 12.55
C PRO A 49 2.36 -2.55 11.27
N MET A 50 3.41 -1.97 10.69
CA MET A 50 4.10 -2.53 9.52
C MET A 50 5.36 -3.26 9.99
N PRO A 51 5.46 -4.58 9.77
CA PRO A 51 6.67 -5.34 10.03
C PRO A 51 7.88 -4.73 9.30
N ALA A 52 9.06 -4.80 9.93
CA ALA A 52 10.26 -4.17 9.41
C ALA A 52 10.72 -4.77 8.07
N ASP A 53 10.58 -6.08 7.92
CA ASP A 53 10.85 -6.81 6.67
C ASP A 53 9.94 -6.35 5.53
N VAL A 54 8.65 -6.12 5.80
CA VAL A 54 7.70 -5.56 4.81
C VAL A 54 8.13 -4.16 4.40
N LYS A 55 8.53 -3.31 5.35
CA LYS A 55 9.02 -1.97 5.05
C LYS A 55 10.31 -2.01 4.19
N THR A 56 11.27 -2.84 4.56
CA THR A 56 12.52 -3.00 3.80
C THR A 56 12.23 -3.48 2.38
N ALA A 57 11.37 -4.49 2.20
CA ALA A 57 10.99 -4.98 0.88
C ALA A 57 10.31 -3.89 0.04
N HIS A 58 9.40 -3.11 0.63
CA HIS A 58 8.79 -1.96 -0.05
C HIS A 58 9.84 -0.97 -0.54
N ASP A 59 10.79 -0.59 0.33
CA ASP A 59 11.83 0.39 0.00
C ASP A 59 12.75 -0.14 -1.11
N GLU A 60 13.15 -1.42 -1.07
CA GLU A 60 13.95 -2.07 -2.13
C GLU A 60 13.23 -2.10 -3.49
N LEU A 61 11.92 -2.36 -3.50
CA LEU A 61 11.12 -2.36 -4.73
C LEU A 61 11.00 -0.94 -5.31
N ALA A 62 10.78 0.06 -4.44
CA ALA A 62 10.74 1.46 -4.84
C ALA A 62 12.08 1.91 -5.43
N ASP A 63 13.20 1.57 -4.79
CA ASP A 63 14.56 1.89 -5.23
C ASP A 63 14.90 1.24 -6.58
N ARG A 64 14.32 0.07 -6.88
CA ARG A 64 14.47 -0.59 -8.19
C ARG A 64 13.68 0.09 -9.31
N GLY A 65 12.69 0.93 -8.98
CA GLY A 65 11.92 1.70 -9.95
C GLY A 65 10.44 1.34 -10.05
N ASP A 66 9.89 0.54 -9.14
CA ASP A 66 8.45 0.22 -9.06
C ASP A 66 7.63 1.39 -8.48
N THR A 67 7.75 2.58 -9.06
CA THR A 67 7.32 3.86 -8.47
C THR A 67 6.05 4.46 -9.08
N THR A 68 5.47 3.84 -10.11
CA THR A 68 4.39 4.46 -10.92
C THR A 68 3.09 4.75 -10.15
N ARG A 69 2.93 4.16 -8.96
CA ARG A 69 1.76 4.35 -8.08
C ARG A 69 2.12 4.91 -6.70
N LEU A 70 3.39 5.28 -6.49
CA LEU A 70 3.79 5.98 -5.27
C LEU A 70 3.16 7.36 -5.24
N LEU A 71 2.77 7.77 -4.05
CA LEU A 71 2.34 9.12 -3.75
C LEU A 71 3.59 9.95 -3.43
N ASP A 72 3.59 11.19 -3.90
CA ASP A 72 4.51 12.18 -3.39
C ASP A 72 4.30 12.31 -1.89
N CYS A 73 5.42 12.26 -1.15
CA CYS A 73 5.38 12.18 0.30
C CYS A 73 4.73 13.42 0.95
N ASP A 74 4.59 14.56 0.24
CA ASP A 74 3.92 15.76 0.75
C ASP A 74 3.05 16.51 -0.27
N PRO A 75 1.72 16.49 -0.09
CA PRO A 75 0.84 17.63 -0.30
C PRO A 75 0.25 18.11 1.04
N PRO A 76 -0.11 19.41 1.16
CA PRO A 76 -0.52 20.00 2.44
C PRO A 76 -1.71 19.25 3.04
N ALA A 77 -1.67 19.06 4.37
CA ALA A 77 -2.77 18.47 5.13
C ALA A 77 -4.10 19.15 4.75
N ASP A 78 -5.14 18.35 4.51
CA ASP A 78 -6.46 18.89 4.23
C ASP A 78 -6.94 19.66 5.49
N PRO A 79 -7.17 20.98 5.41
CA PRO A 79 -7.59 21.77 6.57
C PRO A 79 -8.93 21.28 7.15
N ARG A 80 -9.73 20.51 6.40
CA ARG A 80 -10.99 19.91 6.86
C ARG A 80 -10.82 18.69 7.76
N HIS A 81 -9.63 18.08 7.82
CA HIS A 81 -9.33 16.98 8.74
C HIS A 81 -8.72 17.46 10.07
N THR A 82 -8.46 18.77 10.22
CA THR A 82 -8.07 19.34 11.53
C THR A 82 -9.33 19.71 12.32
N SER A 83 -10.13 18.71 12.70
CA SER A 83 -11.16 18.94 13.72
C SER A 83 -10.52 18.85 15.09
N ALA A 84 -10.68 19.95 15.82
CA ALA A 84 -10.29 20.18 17.20
C ALA A 84 -10.69 19.02 18.13
N ASN A 85 -9.76 18.66 19.01
CA ASN A 85 -10.05 18.04 20.29
C ASN A 85 -9.82 19.09 21.38
#